data_AF-A0A415ZGX2-F1
#
_entry.id   AF-A0A415ZGX2-F1
#
_cell.length_a   1.000
_cell.length_b   1.000
_cell.length_c   1.000
_cell.angle_alpha   90.00
_cell.angle_beta   90.00
_cell.angle_gamma   90.00
#
_symmetry.space_group_name_H-M   'P 1'
#
loop_
_entity.id
_entity.type
_entity.pdbx_description
1 polymer ?
#
loop_
_entity_poly.entity_id
_entity_poly.type
_entity_poly.pdbx_seq_one_letter_code
_entity_poly.pdbx_strand_id
1 'polypeptide(L)'
;MKNSLEIMFPEVAKQWSTHNFPLLPKDVSYGSNKKVWWRGECGHEWQASPHSRTGKNSPGCPYCSGNRVLAGFNDLASRFPEIAAEWSEKNYPLRPDEVTAFSNKKAWWKGKCGHEWYALISSRSDGHGCPYCEDHKLLKGFNDFASQYPQLAKEWSEKNKVGADAVTSSKAGLFWWHCPSCGGEYSAWISSRMDGSRCPYCAGRVVEENLNSLSKTHPAIAAEWNCEKNGTITPDQVSALSKQEYWWKSSCGHEWKAKIYNRTVRKVPCPKCEQEFVYVLPQLLVMLYTGQNHLKVEFDTDDLTGIRMEMYIPELNLAIEERSTDEQNHEQKVKRYICELQDVRYILYKPFKSAEDAAAFIRTILREHHVHIKTTAADDISLCREKYNLLKRRKLR
;
A
#
# COMPACT_ATOMS: atom_id res chain seq x y z
N MET A 1 30.87 -6.72 -80.55
CA MET A 1 31.24 -5.28 -80.41
C MET A 1 32.22 -5.11 -79.25
N LYS A 2 33.20 -4.18 -79.32
CA LYS A 2 34.17 -3.97 -78.22
C LYS A 2 33.52 -3.62 -76.87
N ASN A 3 32.41 -2.88 -76.89
CA ASN A 3 31.65 -2.49 -75.69
C ASN A 3 30.46 -3.42 -75.41
N SER A 4 30.48 -4.67 -75.89
CA SER A 4 29.39 -5.62 -75.62
C SER A 4 29.34 -6.02 -74.15
N LEU A 5 28.14 -6.37 -73.66
CA LEU A 5 27.92 -6.81 -72.29
C LEU A 5 28.76 -8.05 -71.95
N GLU A 6 28.85 -9.00 -72.89
CA GLU A 6 29.61 -10.25 -72.72
C GLU A 6 31.10 -10.03 -72.44
N ILE A 7 31.71 -9.06 -73.13
CA ILE A 7 33.15 -8.77 -72.99
C ILE A 7 33.42 -7.91 -71.76
N MET A 8 32.62 -6.86 -71.55
CA MET A 8 32.90 -5.87 -70.50
C MET A 8 32.43 -6.31 -69.11
N PHE A 9 31.37 -7.14 -69.04
CA PHE A 9 30.76 -7.59 -67.79
C PHE A 9 30.37 -9.08 -67.87
N PRO A 10 31.34 -10.01 -68.00
CA PRO A 10 31.06 -11.44 -68.22
C PRO A 10 30.19 -12.07 -67.13
N GLU A 11 30.37 -11.68 -65.86
CA GLU A 11 29.55 -12.19 -64.75
C GLU A 11 28.09 -11.71 -64.81
N VAL A 12 27.84 -10.52 -65.36
CA VAL A 12 26.48 -10.03 -65.59
C VAL A 12 25.87 -10.74 -66.80
N ALA A 13 26.66 -10.98 -67.85
CA ALA A 13 26.23 -11.71 -69.04
C ALA A 13 25.83 -13.17 -68.75
N LYS A 14 26.44 -13.83 -67.75
CA LYS A 14 26.00 -15.17 -67.27
C LYS A 14 24.56 -15.20 -66.78
N GLN A 15 24.02 -14.06 -66.33
CA GLN A 15 22.64 -13.92 -65.86
C GLN A 15 21.65 -13.58 -66.99
N TRP A 16 22.07 -13.67 -68.26
CA TRP A 16 21.18 -13.42 -69.40
C TRP A 16 20.14 -14.53 -69.55
N SER A 17 18.86 -14.18 -69.60
CA SER A 17 17.80 -15.17 -69.76
C SER A 17 17.66 -15.62 -71.22
N THR A 18 17.27 -16.88 -71.41
CA THR A 18 16.92 -17.45 -72.72
C THR A 18 15.68 -16.80 -73.33
N HIS A 19 14.85 -16.12 -72.53
CA HIS A 19 13.69 -15.33 -72.97
C HIS A 19 14.05 -14.16 -73.90
N ASN A 20 15.33 -13.81 -74.01
CA ASN A 20 15.77 -12.74 -74.91
C ASN A 20 16.04 -13.23 -76.33
N PHE A 21 16.03 -14.54 -76.61
CA PHE A 21 16.32 -15.08 -77.95
C PHE A 21 15.44 -14.42 -79.02
N PRO A 22 16.00 -13.98 -80.16
CA PRO A 22 17.36 -14.24 -80.68
C PRO A 22 18.46 -13.27 -80.20
N LEU A 23 18.20 -12.35 -79.27
CA LEU A 23 19.16 -11.36 -78.79
C LEU A 23 20.17 -11.97 -77.81
N LEU A 24 21.47 -11.90 -78.13
CA LEU A 24 22.55 -12.44 -77.30
C LEU A 24 23.35 -11.33 -76.58
N PRO A 25 24.04 -11.63 -75.46
CA PRO A 25 24.87 -10.65 -74.75
C PRO A 25 25.94 -9.95 -75.61
N LYS A 26 26.58 -10.64 -76.56
CA LYS A 26 27.52 -10.05 -77.53
C LYS A 26 26.91 -8.98 -78.44
N ASP A 27 25.59 -9.02 -78.64
CA ASP A 27 24.86 -8.15 -79.55
C ASP A 27 24.36 -6.87 -78.85
N VAL A 28 24.56 -6.76 -77.52
CA VAL A 28 24.03 -5.65 -76.71
C VAL A 28 25.16 -4.92 -75.99
N SER A 29 25.20 -3.60 -76.11
CA SER A 29 26.13 -2.75 -75.35
C SER A 29 25.78 -2.75 -73.85
N TYR A 30 26.79 -2.79 -72.97
CA TYR A 30 26.58 -2.70 -71.52
C TYR A 30 25.87 -1.41 -71.10
N GLY A 31 25.97 -0.33 -71.89
CA GLY A 31 25.29 0.95 -71.65
C GLY A 31 23.85 1.02 -72.16
N SER A 32 23.27 -0.07 -72.67
CA SER A 32 21.91 -0.08 -73.22
C SER A 32 20.84 0.17 -72.16
N ASN A 33 19.86 1.01 -72.47
CA ASN A 33 18.67 1.27 -71.64
C ASN A 33 17.49 0.34 -71.98
N LYS A 34 17.60 -0.49 -73.02
CA LYS A 34 16.53 -1.43 -73.39
C LYS A 34 16.41 -2.50 -72.30
N LYS A 35 15.19 -2.69 -71.75
CA LYS A 35 14.92 -3.75 -70.79
C LYS A 35 15.00 -5.12 -71.48
N VAL A 36 15.72 -6.02 -70.84
CA VAL A 36 15.90 -7.43 -71.23
C VAL A 36 15.64 -8.31 -70.01
N TRP A 37 15.35 -9.58 -70.25
CA TRP A 37 15.15 -10.57 -69.19
C TRP A 37 16.47 -11.05 -68.61
N TRP A 38 16.55 -11.08 -67.29
CA TRP A 38 17.66 -11.62 -66.52
C TRP A 38 17.18 -12.81 -65.73
N ARG A 39 18.05 -13.80 -65.54
CA ARG A 39 17.88 -14.92 -64.63
C ARG A 39 19.02 -14.93 -63.64
N GLY A 40 18.72 -14.62 -62.39
CA GLY A 40 19.73 -14.62 -61.33
C GLY A 40 20.10 -16.03 -60.90
N GLU A 41 21.22 -16.17 -60.20
CA GLU A 41 21.66 -17.45 -59.60
C GLU A 41 20.63 -18.01 -58.60
N CYS A 42 19.88 -17.12 -57.94
CA CYS A 42 18.72 -17.46 -57.11
C CYS A 42 17.54 -18.08 -57.89
N GLY A 43 17.64 -18.23 -59.21
CA GLY A 43 16.61 -18.83 -60.06
C GLY A 43 15.52 -17.86 -60.51
N HIS A 44 15.38 -16.69 -59.86
CA HIS A 44 14.37 -15.69 -60.22
C HIS A 44 14.66 -15.00 -61.56
N GLU A 45 13.59 -14.69 -62.29
CA GLU A 45 13.67 -13.92 -63.53
C GLU A 45 13.02 -12.53 -63.41
N TRP A 46 13.69 -11.51 -63.96
CA TRP A 46 13.17 -10.14 -63.96
C TRP A 46 13.65 -9.33 -65.16
N GLN A 47 12.92 -8.26 -65.48
CA GLN A 47 13.33 -7.29 -66.49
C GLN A 47 14.10 -6.10 -65.89
N ALA A 48 15.25 -5.80 -66.48
CA ALA A 48 16.07 -4.62 -66.20
C ALA A 48 16.91 -4.25 -67.44
N SER A 49 17.43 -3.04 -67.51
CA SER A 49 18.34 -2.64 -68.60
C SER A 49 19.80 -3.04 -68.30
N PRO A 50 20.62 -3.38 -69.30
CA PRO A 50 22.06 -3.57 -69.12
C PRO A 50 22.73 -2.42 -68.37
N HIS A 51 22.39 -1.17 -68.71
CA HIS A 51 22.94 0.02 -68.05
C HIS A 51 22.71 0.01 -66.53
N SER A 52 21.50 -0.32 -66.07
CA SER A 52 21.18 -0.40 -64.63
C SER A 52 21.90 -1.55 -63.90
N ARG A 53 22.31 -2.57 -64.66
CA ARG A 53 22.92 -3.81 -64.16
C ARG A 53 24.45 -3.76 -64.13
N THR A 54 25.06 -2.82 -64.82
CA THR A 54 26.52 -2.62 -64.87
C THR A 54 26.96 -1.33 -64.18
N GLY A 55 26.04 -0.60 -63.54
CA GLY A 55 26.34 0.58 -62.74
C GLY A 55 27.03 0.25 -61.41
N LYS A 56 27.64 1.27 -60.77
CA LYS A 56 28.36 1.13 -59.49
C LYS A 56 27.52 0.53 -58.36
N ASN A 57 26.20 0.75 -58.39
CA ASN A 57 25.24 0.24 -57.41
C ASN A 57 24.22 -0.70 -58.09
N SER A 58 24.71 -1.62 -58.91
CA SER A 58 23.85 -2.60 -59.60
C SER A 58 23.06 -3.42 -58.58
N PRO A 59 21.73 -3.26 -58.50
CA PRO A 59 20.94 -4.10 -57.63
C PRO A 59 20.99 -5.52 -58.20
N GLY A 60 21.22 -6.50 -57.32
CA GLY A 60 21.12 -7.91 -57.63
C GLY A 60 19.69 -8.32 -58.01
N CYS A 61 19.26 -9.51 -57.63
CA CYS A 61 17.87 -9.89 -57.83
C CYS A 61 16.93 -8.94 -57.04
N PRO A 62 15.97 -8.25 -57.69
CA PRO A 62 15.11 -7.27 -57.02
C PRO A 62 14.14 -7.92 -56.03
N TYR A 63 13.88 -9.22 -56.15
CA TYR A 63 13.07 -9.98 -55.19
C TYR A 63 13.89 -10.37 -53.96
N CYS A 64 15.11 -10.88 -54.14
CA CYS A 64 16.00 -11.20 -53.02
C CYS A 64 16.35 -9.96 -52.18
N SER A 65 16.50 -8.80 -52.83
CA SER A 65 16.76 -7.53 -52.14
C SER A 65 15.49 -6.86 -51.58
N GLY A 66 14.31 -7.47 -51.73
CA GLY A 66 13.03 -6.93 -51.23
C GLY A 66 12.52 -5.67 -51.95
N ASN A 67 13.11 -5.29 -53.08
CA ASN A 67 12.70 -4.10 -53.86
C ASN A 67 11.47 -4.35 -54.73
N ARG A 68 11.17 -5.62 -55.03
CA ARG A 68 9.94 -6.06 -55.70
C ARG A 68 9.35 -7.23 -54.95
N VAL A 69 8.03 -7.34 -54.99
CA VAL A 69 7.29 -8.47 -54.41
C VAL A 69 7.26 -9.62 -55.43
N LEU A 70 7.50 -10.82 -54.95
CA LEU A 70 7.30 -12.08 -55.63
C LEU A 70 6.47 -12.97 -54.72
N ALA A 71 5.21 -13.17 -55.08
CA ALA A 71 4.28 -14.03 -54.36
C ALA A 71 4.81 -15.47 -54.28
N GLY A 72 4.70 -16.09 -53.10
CA GLY A 72 5.27 -17.40 -52.80
C GLY A 72 6.73 -17.36 -52.32
N PHE A 73 7.37 -16.18 -52.25
CA PHE A 73 8.79 -16.06 -51.91
C PHE A 73 9.08 -15.01 -50.84
N ASN A 74 8.91 -13.73 -51.18
CA ASN A 74 9.29 -12.61 -50.29
C ASN A 74 8.11 -11.77 -49.81
N ASP A 75 6.90 -12.14 -50.22
CA ASP A 75 5.67 -11.53 -49.77
C ASP A 75 5.37 -11.86 -48.30
N LEU A 76 4.52 -11.06 -47.67
CA LEU A 76 4.16 -11.23 -46.26
C LEU A 76 3.44 -12.55 -46.03
N ALA A 77 2.49 -12.93 -46.89
CA ALA A 77 1.69 -14.14 -46.73
C ALA A 77 2.54 -15.42 -46.67
N SER A 78 3.56 -15.49 -47.52
CA SER A 78 4.42 -16.66 -47.65
C SER A 78 5.50 -16.71 -46.57
N ARG A 79 6.04 -15.56 -46.17
CA ARG A 79 7.14 -15.50 -45.18
C ARG A 79 6.67 -15.52 -43.72
N PHE A 80 5.52 -14.91 -43.44
CA PHE A 80 4.98 -14.75 -42.09
C PHE A 80 3.47 -15.02 -42.10
N PRO A 81 3.05 -16.28 -42.33
CA PRO A 81 1.63 -16.63 -42.47
C PRO A 81 0.80 -16.26 -41.22
N GLU A 82 1.39 -16.37 -40.03
CA GLU A 82 0.76 -15.97 -38.77
C GLU A 82 0.53 -14.46 -38.66
N ILE A 83 1.43 -13.64 -39.21
CA ILE A 83 1.27 -12.17 -39.26
C ILE A 83 0.27 -11.79 -40.36
N ALA A 84 0.32 -12.44 -41.52
CA ALA A 84 -0.65 -12.24 -42.59
C ALA A 84 -2.09 -12.59 -42.16
N ALA A 85 -2.26 -13.55 -41.24
CA ALA A 85 -3.57 -13.86 -40.66
C ALA A 85 -4.15 -12.71 -39.80
N GLU A 86 -3.32 -11.76 -39.36
CA GLU A 86 -3.75 -10.55 -38.65
C GLU A 86 -4.03 -9.38 -39.62
N TRP A 87 -3.99 -9.59 -40.94
CA TRP A 87 -4.29 -8.53 -41.90
C TRP A 87 -5.76 -8.13 -41.82
N SER A 88 -6.05 -6.84 -41.66
CA SER A 88 -7.43 -6.36 -41.60
C SER A 88 -8.05 -6.21 -43.00
N GLU A 89 -9.34 -6.51 -43.09
CA GLU A 89 -10.19 -6.24 -44.26
C GLU A 89 -10.16 -4.76 -44.71
N LYS A 90 -9.83 -3.84 -43.79
CA LYS A 90 -9.68 -2.40 -44.07
C LYS A 90 -8.58 -2.06 -45.08
N ASN A 91 -7.70 -3.01 -45.39
CA ASN A 91 -6.65 -2.81 -46.38
C ASN A 91 -7.12 -3.06 -47.82
N TYR A 92 -8.33 -3.59 -48.04
CA TYR A 92 -8.84 -3.87 -49.37
C TYR A 92 -8.74 -2.61 -50.27
N PRO A 93 -8.21 -2.73 -51.51
CA PRO A 93 -7.90 -3.97 -52.23
C PRO A 93 -6.50 -4.58 -52.02
N LEU A 94 -5.64 -3.98 -51.17
CA LEU A 94 -4.27 -4.45 -50.96
C LEU A 94 -4.22 -5.76 -50.16
N ARG A 95 -3.57 -6.78 -50.71
CA ARG A 95 -3.46 -8.12 -50.11
C ARG A 95 -2.06 -8.39 -49.52
N PRO A 96 -1.94 -9.27 -48.51
CA PRO A 96 -0.65 -9.65 -47.92
C PRO A 96 0.37 -10.23 -48.91
N ASP A 97 -0.08 -10.88 -49.99
CA ASP A 97 0.79 -11.43 -51.03
C ASP A 97 1.32 -10.36 -52.02
N GLU A 98 0.87 -9.10 -51.89
CA GLU A 98 1.26 -7.97 -52.75
C GLU A 98 2.24 -7.00 -52.08
N VAL A 99 2.74 -7.35 -50.90
CA VAL A 99 3.70 -6.55 -50.12
C VAL A 99 4.83 -7.42 -49.63
N THR A 100 6.04 -6.88 -49.59
CA THR A 100 7.17 -7.59 -48.97
C THR A 100 7.01 -7.57 -47.44
N ALA A 101 7.47 -8.63 -46.78
CA ALA A 101 7.36 -8.77 -45.33
C ALA A 101 8.00 -7.62 -44.53
N PHE A 102 9.01 -6.94 -45.08
CA PHE A 102 9.69 -5.83 -44.41
C PHE A 102 9.41 -4.47 -45.07
N SER A 103 8.24 -4.32 -45.69
CA SER A 103 7.85 -3.06 -46.31
C SER A 103 7.65 -1.95 -45.27
N ASN A 104 8.11 -0.74 -45.61
CA ASN A 104 7.84 0.48 -44.84
C ASN A 104 6.43 1.07 -45.10
N LYS A 105 5.57 0.35 -45.82
CA LYS A 105 4.15 0.70 -45.92
C LYS A 105 3.45 0.43 -44.59
N LYS A 106 2.44 1.24 -44.27
CA LYS A 106 1.53 0.99 -43.16
C LYS A 106 0.31 0.24 -43.67
N ALA A 107 -0.21 -0.65 -42.83
CA ALA A 107 -1.43 -1.41 -43.05
C ALA A 107 -2.25 -1.46 -41.75
N TRP A 108 -3.54 -1.73 -41.89
CA TRP A 108 -4.43 -2.06 -40.79
C TRP A 108 -4.26 -3.52 -40.38
N TRP A 109 -4.17 -3.75 -39.08
CA TRP A 109 -4.03 -5.07 -38.48
C TRP A 109 -5.22 -5.33 -37.59
N LYS A 110 -5.64 -6.59 -37.48
CA LYS A 110 -6.66 -7.09 -36.58
C LYS A 110 -6.06 -8.25 -35.80
N GLY A 111 -5.64 -7.96 -34.57
CA GLY A 111 -5.03 -8.97 -33.72
C GLY A 111 -6.03 -9.99 -33.22
N LYS A 112 -5.51 -11.11 -32.69
CA LYS A 112 -6.34 -12.14 -32.04
C LYS A 112 -7.13 -11.62 -30.84
N CYS A 113 -6.69 -10.53 -30.23
CA CYS A 113 -7.41 -9.80 -29.19
C CYS A 113 -8.66 -9.05 -29.71
N GLY A 114 -8.91 -9.05 -31.02
CA GLY A 114 -10.04 -8.37 -31.65
C GLY A 114 -9.81 -6.88 -31.91
N HIS A 115 -8.73 -6.30 -31.37
CA HIS A 115 -8.39 -4.90 -31.62
C HIS A 115 -7.82 -4.69 -33.02
N GLU A 116 -8.12 -3.52 -33.60
CA GLU A 116 -7.55 -3.09 -34.87
C GLU A 116 -6.64 -1.87 -34.71
N TRP A 117 -5.47 -1.89 -35.34
CA TRP A 117 -4.52 -0.78 -35.30
C TRP A 117 -3.78 -0.59 -36.63
N TYR A 118 -3.24 0.61 -36.85
CA TYR A 118 -2.53 0.98 -38.08
C TYR A 118 -1.03 1.09 -37.82
N ALA A 119 -0.23 0.21 -38.44
CA ALA A 119 1.21 0.08 -38.18
C ALA A 119 2.00 -0.33 -39.43
N LEU A 120 3.33 -0.16 -39.37
CA LEU A 120 4.25 -0.58 -40.44
C LEU A 120 4.27 -2.09 -40.58
N ILE A 121 4.37 -2.58 -41.83
CA ILE A 121 4.49 -4.01 -42.11
C ILE A 121 5.81 -4.56 -41.56
N SER A 122 6.91 -3.84 -41.73
CA SER A 122 8.21 -4.18 -41.13
C SER A 122 8.13 -4.38 -39.61
N SER A 123 7.52 -3.43 -38.90
CA SER A 123 7.37 -3.52 -37.44
C SER A 123 6.58 -4.76 -36.98
N ARG A 124 5.59 -5.21 -37.77
CA ARG A 124 4.88 -6.47 -37.48
C ARG A 124 5.75 -7.69 -37.69
N SER A 125 6.50 -7.73 -38.78
CA SER A 125 7.42 -8.82 -39.07
C SER A 125 8.58 -8.88 -38.08
N ASP A 126 8.93 -7.76 -37.44
CA ASP A 126 9.89 -7.69 -36.33
C ASP A 126 9.29 -8.18 -34.97
N GLY A 127 8.01 -8.54 -34.94
CA GLY A 127 7.36 -9.15 -33.78
C GLY A 127 6.65 -8.18 -32.83
N HIS A 128 6.55 -6.88 -33.15
CA HIS A 128 5.77 -5.95 -32.33
C HIS A 128 4.29 -6.29 -32.38
N GLY A 129 3.62 -6.38 -31.22
CA GLY A 129 2.25 -6.83 -31.05
C GLY A 129 1.18 -5.72 -31.04
N CYS A 130 -0.01 -6.05 -30.52
CA CYS A 130 -1.11 -5.09 -30.41
C CYS A 130 -0.74 -3.96 -29.43
N PRO A 131 -0.68 -2.69 -29.85
CA PRO A 131 -0.19 -1.60 -28.99
C PRO A 131 -1.11 -1.31 -27.80
N TYR A 132 -2.36 -1.75 -27.86
CA TYR A 132 -3.31 -1.63 -26.76
C TYR A 132 -3.11 -2.70 -25.69
N CYS A 133 -2.69 -3.92 -26.09
CA CYS A 133 -2.46 -5.01 -25.14
C CYS A 133 -1.15 -4.84 -24.36
N GLU A 134 -0.18 -4.13 -24.96
CA GLU A 134 1.12 -3.80 -24.36
C GLU A 134 1.13 -2.41 -23.70
N ASP A 135 -0.04 -1.76 -23.57
CA ASP A 135 -0.21 -0.40 -23.00
C ASP A 135 0.63 0.71 -23.64
N HIS A 136 1.16 0.49 -24.84
CA HIS A 136 1.81 1.52 -25.65
C HIS A 136 0.82 2.56 -26.20
N LYS A 137 -0.45 2.19 -26.31
CA LYS A 137 -1.54 3.08 -26.74
C LYS A 137 -2.79 2.85 -25.91
N LEU A 138 -3.49 3.94 -25.58
CA LEU A 138 -4.76 3.91 -24.88
C LEU A 138 -5.91 3.46 -25.80
N LEU A 139 -6.74 2.56 -25.31
CA LEU A 139 -8.02 2.14 -25.84
C LEU A 139 -9.07 2.18 -24.71
N LYS A 140 -9.94 3.18 -24.79
CA LYS A 140 -11.05 3.35 -23.85
C LYS A 140 -11.99 2.14 -23.89
N GLY A 141 -12.41 1.69 -22.71
CA GLY A 141 -13.19 0.47 -22.49
C GLY A 141 -12.33 -0.80 -22.33
N PHE A 142 -11.00 -0.71 -22.47
CA PHE A 142 -10.11 -1.87 -22.42
C PHE A 142 -8.95 -1.67 -21.44
N ASN A 143 -8.00 -0.79 -21.77
CA ASN A 143 -6.79 -0.57 -20.97
C ASN A 143 -6.71 0.82 -20.35
N ASP A 144 -7.81 1.58 -20.39
CA ASP A 144 -7.92 2.77 -19.57
C ASP A 144 -8.09 2.41 -18.08
N PHE A 145 -7.62 3.30 -17.21
CA PHE A 145 -7.61 3.08 -15.77
C PHE A 145 -9.03 2.94 -15.20
N ALA A 146 -10.03 3.65 -15.74
CA ALA A 146 -11.40 3.51 -15.29
C ALA A 146 -11.98 2.12 -15.54
N SER A 147 -11.69 1.53 -16.70
CA SER A 147 -12.12 0.17 -17.05
C SER A 147 -11.37 -0.91 -16.25
N GLN A 148 -10.07 -0.76 -16.05
CA GLN A 148 -9.26 -1.75 -15.33
C GLN A 148 -9.43 -1.68 -13.80
N TYR A 149 -9.63 -0.47 -13.24
CA TYR A 149 -9.69 -0.21 -11.80
C TYR A 149 -10.93 0.61 -11.41
N PRO A 150 -12.15 0.09 -11.64
CA PRO A 150 -13.38 0.86 -11.45
C PRO A 150 -13.60 1.36 -10.02
N GLN A 151 -13.09 0.67 -9.00
CA GLN A 151 -13.20 1.14 -7.61
C GLN A 151 -12.26 2.31 -7.33
N LEU A 152 -11.02 2.27 -7.84
CA LEU A 152 -10.08 3.39 -7.69
C LEU A 152 -10.49 4.58 -8.57
N ALA A 153 -11.13 4.33 -9.72
CA ALA A 153 -11.65 5.39 -10.58
C ALA A 153 -12.73 6.24 -9.90
N LYS A 154 -13.51 5.67 -8.98
CA LYS A 154 -14.45 6.44 -8.13
C LYS A 154 -13.76 7.38 -7.17
N GLU A 155 -12.50 7.10 -6.83
CA GLU A 155 -11.68 7.98 -6.00
C GLU A 155 -10.96 9.05 -6.84
N TRP A 156 -11.14 9.09 -8.16
CA TRP A 156 -10.48 10.08 -9.01
C TRP A 156 -11.06 11.48 -8.76
N SER A 157 -10.22 12.44 -8.39
CA SER A 157 -10.68 13.81 -8.12
C SER A 157 -10.88 14.61 -9.41
N GLU A 158 -11.86 15.51 -9.40
CA GLU A 158 -12.11 16.50 -10.46
C GLU A 158 -10.98 17.53 -10.61
N LYS A 159 -10.06 17.62 -9.65
CA LYS A 159 -8.82 18.43 -9.76
C LYS A 159 -7.89 17.95 -10.87
N ASN A 160 -8.04 16.71 -11.33
CA ASN A 160 -7.28 16.21 -12.47
C ASN A 160 -7.80 16.83 -13.76
N LYS A 161 -6.89 17.27 -14.62
CA LYS A 161 -7.22 17.82 -15.95
C LYS A 161 -7.78 16.78 -16.93
N VAL A 162 -7.67 15.50 -16.58
CA VAL A 162 -8.08 14.37 -17.42
C VAL A 162 -8.91 13.39 -16.58
N GLY A 163 -9.87 12.75 -17.21
CA GLY A 163 -10.64 11.67 -16.61
C GLY A 163 -9.80 10.40 -16.40
N ALA A 164 -10.25 9.54 -15.50
CA ALA A 164 -9.66 8.22 -15.26
C ALA A 164 -9.71 7.32 -16.51
N ASP A 165 -10.63 7.56 -17.43
CA ASP A 165 -10.79 6.86 -18.71
C ASP A 165 -9.84 7.37 -19.82
N ALA A 166 -9.08 8.43 -19.54
CA ALA A 166 -8.17 9.07 -20.49
C ALA A 166 -6.68 8.74 -20.22
N VAL A 167 -6.40 7.79 -19.32
CA VAL A 167 -5.05 7.35 -18.96
C VAL A 167 -4.98 5.83 -18.84
N THR A 168 -3.84 5.23 -19.15
CA THR A 168 -3.57 3.81 -18.86
C THR A 168 -3.12 3.63 -17.41
N SER A 169 -3.26 2.43 -16.86
CA SER A 169 -2.77 2.09 -15.53
C SER A 169 -1.24 2.14 -15.41
N SER A 170 -0.54 1.83 -16.51
CA SER A 170 0.92 1.91 -16.63
C SER A 170 1.48 3.33 -16.70
N LYS A 171 0.62 4.35 -16.89
CA LYS A 171 1.08 5.73 -17.02
C LYS A 171 1.67 6.23 -15.70
N ALA A 172 2.99 6.45 -15.68
CA ALA A 172 3.63 7.10 -14.56
C ALA A 172 3.08 8.53 -14.38
N GLY A 173 2.52 8.83 -13.21
CA GLY A 173 2.03 10.18 -12.92
C GLY A 173 1.44 10.33 -11.53
N LEU A 174 1.51 11.56 -11.04
CA LEU A 174 0.85 12.03 -9.82
C LEU A 174 -0.54 12.55 -10.21
N PHE A 175 -1.57 12.03 -9.55
CA PHE A 175 -2.97 12.45 -9.75
C PHE A 175 -3.59 12.78 -8.40
N TRP A 176 -4.67 13.55 -8.43
CA TRP A 176 -5.48 13.87 -7.26
C TRP A 176 -6.55 12.81 -7.01
N TRP A 177 -6.72 12.44 -5.75
CA TRP A 177 -7.60 11.38 -5.29
C TRP A 177 -8.48 11.89 -4.15
N HIS A 178 -9.74 11.50 -4.15
CA HIS A 178 -10.68 11.67 -3.04
C HIS A 178 -10.66 10.43 -2.16
N CYS A 179 -10.31 10.58 -0.87
CA CYS A 179 -10.37 9.46 0.06
C CYS A 179 -11.82 9.17 0.47
N PRO A 180 -12.37 7.97 0.19
CA PRO A 180 -13.74 7.64 0.58
C PRO A 180 -13.93 7.52 2.10
N SER A 181 -12.85 7.27 2.85
CA SER A 181 -12.93 7.08 4.31
C SER A 181 -12.97 8.38 5.10
N CYS A 182 -12.21 9.40 4.70
CA CYS A 182 -12.20 10.68 5.41
C CYS A 182 -12.81 11.84 4.61
N GLY A 183 -13.01 11.70 3.30
CA GLY A 183 -13.45 12.79 2.41
C GLY A 183 -12.33 13.76 2.00
N GLY A 184 -11.09 13.52 2.45
CA GLY A 184 -9.94 14.37 2.11
C GLY A 184 -9.43 14.12 0.70
N GLU A 185 -9.03 15.19 0.01
CA GLU A 185 -8.41 15.11 -1.31
C GLU A 185 -6.88 15.23 -1.24
N TYR A 186 -6.16 14.33 -1.90
CA TYR A 186 -4.69 14.29 -1.84
C TYR A 186 -4.09 13.87 -3.18
N SER A 187 -2.86 14.31 -3.45
CA SER A 187 -2.11 13.86 -4.63
C SER A 187 -1.27 12.63 -4.31
N ALA A 188 -1.27 11.65 -5.22
CA ALA A 188 -0.50 10.42 -5.12
C ALA A 188 -0.20 9.84 -6.50
N TRP A 189 0.86 9.04 -6.60
CA TRP A 189 1.17 8.30 -7.82
C TRP A 189 0.11 7.23 -8.07
N ILE A 190 -0.28 7.04 -9.32
CA ILE A 190 -1.28 6.03 -9.71
C ILE A 190 -0.84 4.61 -9.29
N SER A 191 0.45 4.29 -9.45
CA SER A 191 1.04 3.02 -9.00
C SER A 191 0.89 2.81 -7.50
N SER A 192 1.19 3.83 -6.69
CA SER A 192 1.05 3.73 -5.23
C SER A 192 -0.40 3.47 -4.81
N ARG A 193 -1.40 3.98 -5.55
CA ARG A 193 -2.82 3.68 -5.29
C ARG A 193 -3.17 2.25 -5.66
N MET A 194 -2.65 1.74 -6.77
CA MET A 194 -2.81 0.33 -7.16
C MET A 194 -2.16 -0.63 -6.14
N ASP A 195 -1.04 -0.23 -5.54
CA ASP A 195 -0.34 -0.99 -4.49
C ASP A 195 -1.03 -0.92 -3.11
N GLY A 196 -2.15 -0.22 -2.98
CA GLY A 196 -2.91 -0.12 -1.73
C GLY A 196 -2.36 0.90 -0.72
N SER A 197 -1.53 1.85 -1.14
CA SER A 197 -1.02 2.90 -0.24
C SER A 197 -2.15 3.71 0.37
N ARG A 198 -2.26 3.70 1.70
CA ARG A 198 -3.34 4.42 2.41
C ARG A 198 -3.30 5.94 2.19
N CYS A 199 -4.45 6.59 2.26
CA CYS A 199 -4.56 8.05 2.27
C CYS A 199 -3.61 8.69 3.33
N PRO A 200 -2.88 9.76 3.01
CA PRO A 200 -1.94 10.40 3.94
C PRO A 200 -2.61 10.98 5.18
N TYR A 201 -3.85 11.47 5.07
CA TYR A 201 -4.64 11.95 6.21
C TYR A 201 -5.04 10.80 7.15
N CYS A 202 -5.62 9.72 6.59
CA CYS A 202 -6.01 8.54 7.37
C CYS A 202 -4.82 7.83 8.01
N ALA A 203 -3.65 7.87 7.35
CA ALA A 203 -2.41 7.34 7.89
C ALA A 203 -1.72 8.28 8.90
N GLY A 204 -2.26 9.49 9.11
CA GLY A 204 -1.69 10.49 10.03
C GLY A 204 -0.35 11.06 9.59
N ARG A 205 0.00 10.94 8.29
CA ARG A 205 1.24 11.46 7.69
C ARG A 205 1.15 12.95 7.36
N VAL A 206 -0.05 13.42 7.04
CA VAL A 206 -0.37 14.83 6.81
C VAL A 206 -1.54 15.19 7.73
N VAL A 207 -1.51 16.38 8.30
CA VAL A 207 -2.58 16.90 9.16
C VAL A 207 -3.30 18.01 8.42
N GLU A 208 -4.62 17.92 8.42
CA GLU A 208 -5.56 18.92 7.93
C GLU A 208 -6.50 19.25 9.09
N GLU A 209 -6.55 20.53 9.47
CA GLU A 209 -7.16 21.04 10.71
C GLU A 209 -8.60 20.56 10.87
N ASN A 210 -9.39 20.67 9.80
CA ASN A 210 -10.81 20.37 9.82
C ASN A 210 -11.15 18.89 9.55
N LEU A 211 -10.14 18.05 9.32
CA LEU A 211 -10.30 16.68 8.87
C LEU A 211 -9.80 15.66 9.89
N ASN A 212 -8.51 15.70 10.23
CA ASN A 212 -7.85 14.65 11.01
C ASN A 212 -6.95 15.16 12.13
N SER A 213 -7.05 16.44 12.49
CA SER A 213 -6.36 17.00 13.64
C SER A 213 -6.81 16.37 14.96
N LEU A 214 -5.98 16.50 16.00
CA LEU A 214 -6.28 16.01 17.33
C LEU A 214 -7.50 16.74 17.93
N SER A 215 -7.62 18.06 17.74
CA SER A 215 -8.81 18.82 18.15
C SER A 215 -10.08 18.28 17.50
N LYS A 216 -10.03 18.00 16.20
CA LYS A 216 -11.19 17.55 15.43
C LYS A 216 -11.64 16.14 15.82
N THR A 217 -10.68 15.23 15.97
CA THR A 217 -10.97 13.81 16.16
C THR A 217 -11.07 13.40 17.63
N HIS A 218 -10.40 14.11 18.54
CA HIS A 218 -10.33 13.79 19.96
C HIS A 218 -10.41 15.06 20.84
N PRO A 219 -11.52 15.82 20.80
CA PRO A 219 -11.63 17.10 21.52
C PRO A 219 -11.42 16.97 23.04
N ALA A 220 -11.86 15.86 23.65
CA ALA A 220 -11.63 15.62 25.08
C ALA A 220 -10.15 15.43 25.43
N ILE A 221 -9.35 14.81 24.54
CA ILE A 221 -7.90 14.66 24.72
C ILE A 221 -7.19 15.97 24.41
N ALA A 222 -7.62 16.69 23.37
CA ALA A 222 -7.10 18.01 23.02
C ALA A 222 -7.28 19.02 24.16
N ALA A 223 -8.38 18.93 24.93
CA ALA A 223 -8.60 19.75 26.11
C ALA A 223 -7.57 19.53 27.23
N GLU A 224 -6.86 18.40 27.23
CA GLU A 224 -5.76 18.13 28.16
C GLU A 224 -4.40 18.60 27.64
N TRP A 225 -4.33 19.32 26.52
CA TRP A 225 -3.08 19.84 25.98
C TRP A 225 -2.51 20.94 26.88
N ASN A 226 -1.22 20.86 27.21
CA ASN A 226 -0.55 21.93 27.96
C ASN A 226 -0.01 23.00 26.99
N CYS A 227 -0.82 24.01 26.67
CA CYS A 227 -0.47 25.07 25.73
C CYS A 227 0.80 25.84 26.13
N GLU A 228 0.99 26.13 27.43
CA GLU A 228 2.15 26.86 27.93
C GLU A 228 3.46 26.12 27.65
N LYS A 229 3.48 24.80 27.86
CA LYS A 229 4.69 23.98 27.69
C LYS A 229 4.92 23.47 26.27
N ASN A 230 3.89 23.45 25.43
CA ASN A 230 4.01 23.01 24.02
C ASN A 230 4.25 24.18 23.06
N GLY A 231 4.27 25.42 23.55
CA GLY A 231 4.61 26.60 22.77
C GLY A 231 3.60 26.84 21.66
N THR A 232 4.09 26.95 20.42
CA THR A 232 3.26 27.30 19.25
C THR A 232 2.54 26.12 18.61
N ILE A 233 2.86 24.87 19.02
CA ILE A 233 2.21 23.68 18.47
C ILE A 233 0.85 23.48 19.14
N THR A 234 -0.20 23.53 18.34
CA THR A 234 -1.57 23.33 18.79
C THR A 234 -2.09 21.92 18.45
N PRO A 235 -3.14 21.44 19.14
CA PRO A 235 -3.81 20.19 18.78
C PRO A 235 -4.39 20.16 17.35
N ASP A 236 -4.57 21.31 16.70
CA ASP A 236 -5.03 21.42 15.31
C ASP A 236 -3.96 20.98 14.29
N GLN A 237 -2.68 21.01 14.68
CA GLN A 237 -1.53 20.76 13.81
C GLN A 237 -0.98 19.34 13.90
N VAL A 238 -1.54 18.50 14.78
CA VAL A 238 -1.05 17.15 15.05
C VAL A 238 -2.14 16.10 14.85
N SER A 239 -1.78 14.90 14.37
CA SER A 239 -2.73 13.80 14.25
C SER A 239 -2.77 12.95 15.51
N ALA A 240 -3.93 12.33 15.76
CA ALA A 240 -4.09 11.35 16.84
C ALA A 240 -3.16 10.13 16.72
N LEU A 241 -2.57 9.88 15.55
CA LEU A 241 -1.65 8.75 15.32
C LEU A 241 -0.18 9.11 15.56
N SER A 242 0.12 10.37 15.87
CA SER A 242 1.49 10.85 16.06
C SER A 242 2.18 10.15 17.23
N LYS A 243 3.43 9.73 16.99
CA LYS A 243 4.31 9.16 18.01
C LYS A 243 5.17 10.22 18.72
N GLN A 244 4.97 11.50 18.39
CA GLN A 244 5.64 12.61 19.06
C GLN A 244 5.07 12.83 20.46
N GLU A 245 5.93 13.33 21.34
CA GLU A 245 5.64 13.54 22.76
C GLU A 245 5.44 15.01 23.07
N TYR A 246 4.34 15.29 23.76
CA TYR A 246 3.97 16.62 24.19
C TYR A 246 3.58 16.62 25.67
N TRP A 247 3.53 17.80 26.24
CA TRP A 247 3.07 18.03 27.60
C TRP A 247 1.54 18.04 27.66
N TRP A 248 1.01 17.33 28.65
CA TRP A 248 -0.41 17.24 28.96
C TRP A 248 -0.67 17.81 30.34
N LYS A 249 -1.87 18.35 30.54
CA LYS A 249 -2.39 18.82 31.81
C LYS A 249 -3.79 18.25 32.00
N SER A 250 -3.91 17.30 32.92
CA SER A 250 -5.18 16.66 33.24
C SER A 250 -6.12 17.64 33.95
N SER A 251 -7.41 17.32 33.97
CA SER A 251 -8.39 17.97 34.84
C SER A 251 -8.06 17.80 36.34
N CYS A 252 -7.27 16.78 36.73
CA CYS A 252 -6.74 16.63 38.08
C CYS A 252 -5.53 17.55 38.37
N GLY A 253 -5.14 18.45 37.45
CA GLY A 253 -4.05 19.42 37.62
C GLY A 253 -2.65 18.85 37.37
N HIS A 254 -2.52 17.52 37.24
CA HIS A 254 -1.25 16.88 36.95
C HIS A 254 -0.76 17.19 35.55
N GLU A 255 0.53 17.45 35.45
CA GLU A 255 1.25 17.65 34.19
C GLU A 255 2.24 16.53 33.94
N TRP A 256 2.28 16.01 32.71
CA TRP A 256 3.21 14.95 32.31
C TRP A 256 3.48 14.98 30.80
N LYS A 257 4.56 14.31 30.39
CA LYS A 257 4.91 14.14 28.97
C LYS A 257 4.44 12.78 28.47
N ALA A 258 3.79 12.73 27.32
CA ALA A 258 3.36 11.47 26.70
C ALA A 258 3.19 11.60 25.19
N LYS A 259 3.30 10.47 24.48
CA LYS A 259 3.00 10.36 23.05
C LYS A 259 1.51 10.58 22.80
N ILE A 260 1.16 11.33 21.74
CA ILE A 260 -0.25 11.51 21.33
C ILE A 260 -0.91 10.14 21.11
N TYR A 261 -0.27 9.24 20.36
CA TYR A 261 -0.73 7.87 20.13
C TYR A 261 -1.06 7.10 21.43
N ASN A 262 -0.28 7.31 22.49
CA ASN A 262 -0.56 6.66 23.77
C ASN A 262 -1.83 7.20 24.42
N ARG A 263 -2.08 8.51 24.31
CA ARG A 263 -3.27 9.16 24.85
C ARG A 263 -4.54 8.83 24.08
N THR A 264 -4.45 8.72 22.75
CA THR A 264 -5.60 8.54 21.85
C THR A 264 -5.88 7.06 21.56
N VAL A 265 -4.93 6.36 20.95
CA VAL A 265 -5.12 4.98 20.46
C VAL A 265 -4.98 3.98 21.59
N ARG A 266 -3.93 4.10 22.42
CA ARG A 266 -3.73 3.21 23.58
C ARG A 266 -4.54 3.61 24.81
N LYS A 267 -5.17 4.80 24.77
CA LYS A 267 -6.01 5.36 25.86
C LYS A 267 -5.33 5.34 27.23
N VAL A 268 -4.01 5.55 27.27
CA VAL A 268 -3.25 5.59 28.52
C VAL A 268 -3.66 6.87 29.28
N PRO A 269 -4.19 6.73 30.51
CA PRO A 269 -4.66 7.87 31.31
C PRO A 269 -3.49 8.67 31.90
N CYS A 270 -3.82 9.67 32.71
CA CYS A 270 -2.84 10.38 33.52
C CYS A 270 -2.11 9.40 34.46
N PRO A 271 -0.77 9.28 34.39
CA PRO A 271 -0.03 8.29 35.17
C PRO A 271 -0.12 8.52 36.68
N LYS A 272 -0.20 9.78 37.11
CA LYS A 272 -0.35 10.11 38.53
C LYS A 272 -1.75 9.74 39.05
N CYS A 273 -2.80 10.08 38.31
CA CYS A 273 -4.16 9.72 38.68
C CYS A 273 -4.40 8.19 38.60
N GLU A 274 -3.66 7.48 37.75
CA GLU A 274 -3.62 6.01 37.74
C GLU A 274 -2.91 5.44 38.98
N GLN A 275 -1.72 5.95 39.32
CA GLN A 275 -0.97 5.51 40.48
C GLN A 275 -1.75 5.73 41.79
N GLU A 276 -2.39 6.89 41.94
CA GLU A 276 -3.25 7.18 43.09
C GLU A 276 -4.44 6.21 43.18
N PHE A 277 -5.03 5.85 42.05
CA PHE A 277 -6.12 4.87 42.03
C PHE A 277 -5.64 3.48 42.43
N VAL A 278 -4.52 3.00 41.84
CA VAL A 278 -3.93 1.69 42.17
C VAL A 278 -3.52 1.62 43.63
N TYR A 279 -3.03 2.72 44.21
CA TYR A 279 -2.69 2.81 45.62
C TYR A 279 -3.88 2.56 46.54
N VAL A 280 -5.04 3.17 46.27
CA VAL A 280 -6.24 3.01 47.13
C VAL A 280 -7.10 1.79 46.76
N LEU A 281 -6.84 1.16 45.61
CA LEU A 281 -7.66 0.07 45.09
C LEU A 281 -7.78 -1.13 46.04
N PRO A 282 -6.73 -1.58 46.77
CA PRO A 282 -6.86 -2.68 47.73
C PRO A 282 -7.97 -2.45 48.75
N GLN A 283 -8.00 -1.27 49.36
CA GLN A 283 -9.01 -0.87 50.34
C GLN A 283 -10.41 -0.82 49.70
N LEU A 284 -10.54 -0.22 48.52
CA LEU A 284 -11.82 -0.15 47.79
C LEU A 284 -12.38 -1.54 47.44
N LEU A 285 -11.51 -2.48 47.09
CA LEU A 285 -11.89 -3.85 46.79
C LEU A 285 -12.29 -4.61 48.06
N VAL A 286 -11.54 -4.46 49.16
CA VAL A 286 -11.93 -5.04 50.45
C VAL A 286 -13.30 -4.51 50.86
N MET A 287 -13.53 -3.18 50.83
CA MET A 287 -14.85 -2.58 51.09
C MET A 287 -15.96 -3.17 50.21
N LEU A 288 -15.69 -3.36 48.92
CA LEU A 288 -16.66 -3.91 47.97
C LEU A 288 -17.05 -5.33 48.35
N TYR A 289 -16.07 -6.21 48.57
CA TYR A 289 -16.33 -7.63 48.78
C TYR A 289 -16.86 -7.92 50.19
N THR A 290 -16.38 -7.24 51.24
CA THR A 290 -16.93 -7.38 52.59
C THR A 290 -18.38 -6.89 52.64
N GLY A 291 -18.67 -5.75 52.02
CA GLY A 291 -20.04 -5.23 51.92
C GLY A 291 -20.99 -6.18 51.17
N GLN A 292 -20.55 -6.83 50.09
CA GLN A 292 -21.34 -7.85 49.37
C GLN A 292 -21.62 -9.11 50.19
N ASN A 293 -20.79 -9.40 51.20
CA ASN A 293 -20.91 -10.58 52.05
C ASN A 293 -21.38 -10.24 53.47
N HIS A 294 -21.83 -8.99 53.71
CA HIS A 294 -22.28 -8.50 55.01
C HIS A 294 -21.23 -8.63 56.13
N LEU A 295 -19.95 -8.53 55.78
CA LEU A 295 -18.83 -8.52 56.72
C LEU A 295 -18.43 -7.09 57.06
N LYS A 296 -18.01 -6.84 58.29
CA LYS A 296 -17.42 -5.56 58.70
C LYS A 296 -15.93 -5.54 58.34
N VAL A 297 -15.46 -4.38 57.87
CA VAL A 297 -14.04 -4.09 57.77
C VAL A 297 -13.76 -2.81 58.54
N GLU A 298 -12.68 -2.83 59.30
CA GLU A 298 -12.19 -1.71 60.08
C GLU A 298 -10.91 -1.22 59.41
N PHE A 299 -10.94 0.02 58.93
CA PHE A 299 -9.78 0.68 58.34
C PHE A 299 -9.07 1.48 59.41
N ASP A 300 -7.75 1.45 59.39
CA ASP A 300 -6.92 2.31 60.23
C ASP A 300 -7.24 2.20 61.74
N THR A 301 -7.60 1.01 62.21
CA THR A 301 -7.96 0.72 63.61
C THR A 301 -6.78 0.24 64.42
N ASP A 302 -6.68 0.65 65.69
CA ASP A 302 -5.73 0.12 66.68
C ASP A 302 -6.37 -0.92 67.63
N ASP A 303 -7.65 -1.23 67.47
CA ASP A 303 -8.41 -2.10 68.39
C ASP A 303 -7.82 -3.51 68.55
N LEU A 304 -7.19 -4.04 67.50
CA LEU A 304 -6.60 -5.38 67.50
C LEU A 304 -5.26 -5.44 68.25
N THR A 305 -4.33 -4.56 67.89
CA THR A 305 -2.92 -4.66 68.32
C THR A 305 -2.45 -3.53 69.24
N GLY A 306 -3.27 -2.50 69.46
CA GLY A 306 -2.84 -1.22 70.04
C GLY A 306 -1.98 -0.39 69.09
N ILE A 307 -1.75 -0.88 67.87
CA ILE A 307 -1.03 -0.23 66.78
C ILE A 307 -1.95 -0.22 65.57
N ARG A 308 -2.00 0.91 64.85
CA ARG A 308 -2.88 1.11 63.70
C ARG A 308 -2.68 0.05 62.62
N MET A 309 -3.71 -0.73 62.33
CA MET A 309 -3.79 -1.71 61.25
C MET A 309 -4.49 -1.10 60.04
N GLU A 310 -3.95 -1.30 58.84
CA GLU A 310 -4.52 -0.70 57.62
C GLU A 310 -5.93 -1.25 57.32
N MET A 311 -6.09 -2.58 57.27
CA MET A 311 -7.36 -3.26 57.05
C MET A 311 -7.48 -4.45 57.99
N TYR A 312 -8.49 -4.44 58.85
CA TYR A 312 -8.83 -5.57 59.72
C TYR A 312 -10.27 -6.03 59.46
N ILE A 313 -10.45 -7.33 59.25
CA ILE A 313 -11.75 -7.98 59.02
C ILE A 313 -11.96 -8.97 60.19
N PRO A 314 -12.59 -8.53 61.30
CA PRO A 314 -12.71 -9.33 62.52
C PRO A 314 -13.34 -10.71 62.28
N GLU A 315 -14.42 -10.76 61.50
CA GLU A 315 -15.18 -11.98 61.23
C GLU A 315 -14.38 -13.03 60.44
N LEU A 316 -13.27 -12.64 59.83
CA LEU A 316 -12.37 -13.54 59.09
C LEU A 316 -11.05 -13.80 59.83
N ASN A 317 -10.83 -13.20 61.00
CA ASN A 317 -9.53 -13.14 61.68
C ASN A 317 -8.41 -12.77 60.71
N LEU A 318 -8.63 -11.72 59.89
CA LEU A 318 -7.75 -11.37 58.79
C LEU A 318 -7.35 -9.90 58.86
N ALA A 319 -6.04 -9.65 58.89
CA ALA A 319 -5.47 -8.32 58.76
C ALA A 319 -4.61 -8.23 57.50
N ILE A 320 -4.76 -7.16 56.72
CA ILE A 320 -4.05 -6.92 55.45
C ILE A 320 -3.39 -5.54 55.51
N GLU A 321 -2.11 -5.45 55.19
CA GLU A 321 -1.36 -4.19 55.22
C GLU A 321 -0.26 -4.12 54.14
N GLU A 322 0.03 -2.92 53.65
CA GLU A 322 1.19 -2.68 52.79
C GLU A 322 2.50 -2.89 53.56
N ARG A 323 3.41 -3.68 53.00
CA ARG A 323 4.73 -3.96 53.56
C ARG A 323 5.57 -2.68 53.57
N SER A 324 6.15 -2.38 54.73
CA SER A 324 7.11 -1.29 54.85
C SER A 324 8.36 -1.53 53.99
N THR A 325 8.94 -0.44 53.47
CA THR A 325 10.21 -0.46 52.75
C THR A 325 11.41 -0.73 53.67
N ASP A 326 11.26 -0.52 54.98
CA ASP A 326 12.27 -0.86 55.98
C ASP A 326 12.13 -2.34 56.40
N GLU A 327 13.11 -3.16 56.02
CA GLU A 327 13.14 -4.58 56.40
C GLU A 327 13.26 -4.80 57.92
N GLN A 328 13.74 -3.79 58.65
CA GLN A 328 13.84 -3.84 60.11
C GLN A 328 12.60 -3.33 60.83
N ASN A 329 11.58 -2.85 60.10
CA ASN A 329 10.38 -2.20 60.66
C ASN A 329 9.86 -2.97 61.88
N HIS A 330 10.12 -2.38 63.06
CA HIS A 330 9.83 -3.02 64.34
C HIS A 330 8.32 -3.08 64.59
N GLU A 331 7.58 -2.08 64.11
CA GLU A 331 6.12 -2.00 64.21
C GLU A 331 5.45 -3.19 63.53
N GLN A 332 5.79 -3.48 62.27
CA GLN A 332 5.21 -4.63 61.55
C GLN A 332 5.63 -5.99 62.13
N LYS A 333 6.78 -6.08 62.81
CA LYS A 333 7.19 -7.27 63.57
C LYS A 333 6.34 -7.45 64.82
N VAL A 334 6.09 -6.38 65.57
CA VAL A 334 5.23 -6.40 66.77
C VAL A 334 3.78 -6.72 66.38
N LYS A 335 3.23 -6.08 65.34
CA LYS A 335 1.91 -6.39 64.79
C LYS A 335 1.77 -7.88 64.45
N ARG A 336 2.76 -8.46 63.77
CA ARG A 336 2.77 -9.88 63.44
C ARG A 336 2.70 -10.76 64.68
N TYR A 337 3.55 -10.50 65.67
CA TYR A 337 3.55 -11.27 66.91
C TYR A 337 2.21 -11.20 67.65
N ILE A 338 1.59 -10.01 67.73
CA ILE A 338 0.28 -9.85 68.37
C ILE A 338 -0.82 -10.57 67.59
N CYS A 339 -0.81 -10.47 66.25
CA CYS A 339 -1.76 -11.19 65.41
C CYS A 339 -1.61 -12.72 65.59
N GLU A 340 -0.40 -13.25 65.67
CA GLU A 340 -0.14 -14.68 65.95
C GLU A 340 -0.70 -15.11 67.31
N LEU A 341 -0.56 -14.28 68.36
CA LEU A 341 -1.13 -14.57 69.68
C LEU A 341 -2.67 -14.58 69.71
N GLN A 342 -3.29 -13.82 68.82
CA GLN A 342 -4.75 -13.67 68.73
C GLN A 342 -5.38 -14.52 67.61
N ASP A 343 -4.61 -15.42 67.00
CA ASP A 343 -5.03 -16.26 65.86
C ASP A 343 -5.57 -15.45 64.67
N VAL A 344 -4.99 -14.27 64.43
CA VAL A 344 -5.27 -13.41 63.28
C VAL A 344 -4.23 -13.62 62.19
N ARG A 345 -4.67 -13.96 60.98
CA ARG A 345 -3.80 -14.06 59.81
C ARG A 345 -3.40 -12.67 59.34
N TYR A 346 -2.12 -12.34 59.52
CA TYR A 346 -1.56 -11.04 59.12
C TYR A 346 -0.81 -11.13 57.78
N ILE A 347 -1.39 -10.51 56.74
CA ILE A 347 -0.88 -10.58 55.37
C ILE A 347 -0.28 -9.23 54.95
N LEU A 348 0.96 -9.28 54.46
CA LEU A 348 1.65 -8.11 53.91
C LEU A 348 1.74 -8.16 52.38
N TYR A 349 1.49 -7.04 51.72
CA TYR A 349 1.66 -6.90 50.27
C TYR A 349 2.68 -5.84 49.87
N LYS A 350 3.23 -5.95 48.65
CA LYS A 350 4.08 -4.89 48.09
C LYS A 350 3.24 -3.92 47.25
N PRO A 351 3.64 -2.65 47.09
CA PRO A 351 2.95 -1.71 46.21
C PRO A 351 2.68 -2.32 44.82
N PHE A 352 1.43 -2.23 44.37
CA PHE A 352 1.02 -2.80 43.10
C PHE A 352 1.44 -1.91 41.93
N LYS A 353 1.81 -2.54 40.80
CA LYS A 353 2.14 -1.83 39.56
C LYS A 353 0.93 -1.61 38.66
N SER A 354 -0.13 -2.40 38.84
CA SER A 354 -1.35 -2.38 38.04
C SER A 354 -2.58 -2.64 38.90
N ALA A 355 -3.74 -2.24 38.40
CA ALA A 355 -5.03 -2.50 39.06
C ALA A 355 -5.36 -3.99 39.05
N GLU A 356 -4.94 -4.71 38.01
CA GLU A 356 -5.12 -6.13 37.83
C GLU A 356 -4.35 -6.94 38.89
N ASP A 357 -3.10 -6.55 39.18
CA ASP A 357 -2.29 -7.20 40.24
C ASP A 357 -2.94 -7.01 41.62
N ALA A 358 -3.38 -5.79 41.93
CA ALA A 358 -4.08 -5.48 43.17
C ALA A 358 -5.37 -6.30 43.30
N ALA A 359 -6.16 -6.36 42.23
CA ALA A 359 -7.40 -7.13 42.21
C ALA A 359 -7.16 -8.64 42.35
N ALA A 360 -6.18 -9.19 41.63
CA ALA A 360 -5.83 -10.60 41.74
C ALA A 360 -5.41 -10.96 43.17
N PHE A 361 -4.58 -10.12 43.80
CA PHE A 361 -4.11 -10.33 45.15
C PHE A 361 -5.25 -10.33 46.18
N ILE A 362 -6.07 -9.28 46.20
CA ILE A 362 -7.19 -9.15 47.15
C ILE A 362 -8.22 -10.26 46.95
N ARG A 363 -8.56 -10.58 45.70
CA ARG A 363 -9.51 -11.67 45.41
C ARG A 363 -8.99 -13.02 45.86
N THR A 364 -7.69 -13.28 45.72
CA THR A 364 -7.08 -14.55 46.17
C THR A 364 -7.19 -14.67 47.68
N ILE A 365 -6.76 -13.65 48.42
CA ILE A 365 -6.82 -13.64 49.88
C ILE A 365 -8.24 -13.84 50.38
N LEU A 366 -9.20 -13.07 49.88
CA LEU A 366 -10.57 -13.15 50.39
C LEU A 366 -11.22 -14.49 50.04
N ARG A 367 -10.93 -15.09 48.88
CA ARG A 367 -11.41 -16.44 48.52
C ARG A 367 -10.80 -17.53 49.41
N GLU A 368 -9.53 -17.42 49.78
CA GLU A 368 -8.89 -18.32 50.77
C GLU A 368 -9.58 -18.24 52.13
N HIS A 369 -10.23 -17.12 52.45
CA HIS A 369 -11.03 -16.91 53.66
C HIS A 369 -12.54 -17.04 53.40
N HIS A 370 -12.91 -17.82 52.37
CA HIS A 370 -14.29 -18.19 52.05
C HIS A 370 -15.24 -17.02 51.74
N VAL A 371 -14.73 -15.83 51.41
CA VAL A 371 -15.54 -14.71 50.91
C VAL A 371 -16.02 -15.02 49.49
N HIS A 372 -17.33 -14.89 49.28
CA HIS A 372 -17.93 -15.21 47.99
C HIS A 372 -17.85 -14.02 47.03
N ILE A 373 -17.22 -14.22 45.87
CA ILE A 373 -17.00 -13.17 44.84
C ILE A 373 -17.51 -13.68 43.49
N LYS A 374 -18.67 -13.16 43.05
CA LYS A 374 -19.36 -13.58 41.81
C LYS A 374 -18.97 -12.78 40.56
N THR A 375 -18.46 -11.57 40.74
CA THR A 375 -18.11 -10.63 39.67
C THR A 375 -16.73 -10.92 39.10
N THR A 376 -16.43 -10.39 37.92
CA THR A 376 -15.08 -10.48 37.34
C THR A 376 -14.18 -9.38 37.90
N ALA A 377 -12.86 -9.59 37.92
CA ALA A 377 -11.92 -8.59 38.39
C ALA A 377 -12.02 -7.27 37.57
N ALA A 378 -12.31 -7.35 36.27
CA ALA A 378 -12.46 -6.19 35.41
C ALA A 378 -13.69 -5.34 35.79
N ASP A 379 -14.81 -5.99 36.13
CA ASP A 379 -16.04 -5.31 36.56
C ASP A 379 -15.82 -4.59 37.90
N ASP A 380 -15.15 -5.26 38.84
CA ASP A 380 -14.87 -4.72 40.17
C ASP A 380 -13.90 -3.53 40.12
N ILE A 381 -12.83 -3.64 39.32
CA ILE A 381 -11.91 -2.52 39.06
C ILE A 381 -12.66 -1.33 38.46
N SER A 382 -13.54 -1.59 37.48
CA SER A 382 -14.34 -0.55 36.83
C SER A 382 -15.26 0.17 37.81
N LEU A 383 -15.95 -0.59 38.67
CA LEU A 383 -16.84 -0.05 39.69
C LEU A 383 -16.09 0.76 40.74
N CYS A 384 -14.96 0.25 41.25
CA CYS A 384 -14.11 0.97 42.18
C CYS A 384 -13.58 2.27 41.56
N ARG A 385 -13.20 2.25 40.29
CA ARG A 385 -12.72 3.42 39.55
C ARG A 385 -13.79 4.48 39.35
N GLU A 386 -15.01 4.09 39.03
CA GLU A 386 -16.14 5.00 38.90
C GLU A 386 -16.39 5.72 40.24
N LYS A 387 -16.48 4.96 41.34
CA LYS A 387 -16.67 5.53 42.69
C LYS A 387 -15.51 6.44 43.10
N TYR A 388 -14.26 6.02 42.86
CA TYR A 388 -13.07 6.84 43.13
C TYR A 388 -13.13 8.18 42.38
N ASN A 389 -13.47 8.16 41.09
CA ASN A 389 -13.58 9.36 40.28
C ASN A 389 -14.71 10.28 40.73
N LEU A 390 -15.86 9.73 41.15
CA LEU A 390 -16.98 10.51 41.69
C LEU A 390 -16.58 11.25 42.98
N LEU A 391 -15.89 10.57 43.90
CA LEU A 391 -15.42 11.16 45.15
C LEU A 391 -14.37 12.25 44.90
N LYS A 392 -13.44 12.01 43.97
CA LYS A 392 -12.40 12.98 43.60
C LYS A 392 -12.99 14.28 43.02
N ARG A 393 -14.06 14.17 42.23
CA ARG A 393 -14.76 15.34 41.66
C ARG A 393 -15.51 16.18 42.69
N ARG A 394 -15.96 15.60 43.81
CA ARG A 394 -16.62 16.34 44.89
C ARG A 394 -15.67 17.24 45.69
N LYS A 395 -14.36 16.92 45.70
CA LYS A 395 -13.33 17.68 46.42
C LYS A 395 -12.80 18.90 45.63
N LEU A 396 -13.16 19.00 44.35
CA LEU A 396 -12.74 20.07 43.42
C LEU A 396 -13.85 21.09 43.11
N ARG A 397 -15.01 20.95 43.76
CA ARG A 397 -16.06 21.96 43.87
C ARG A 397 -16.05 22.50 45.29
#